data_AF-A0A2E0L0B7-F1
#
_entry.id   AF-A0A2E0L0B7-F1
#
_cell.length_a   1.000
_cell.length_b   1.000
_cell.length_c   1.000
_cell.angle_alpha   90.00
_cell.angle_beta   90.00
_cell.angle_gamma   90.00
#
_symmetry.space_group_name_H-M   'P 1'
#
loop_
_entity.id
_entity.type
_entity.pdbx_description
1 polymer ?
#
loop_
_entity_poly.entity_id
_entity_poly.type
_entity_poly.pdbx_seq_one_letter_code
_entity_poly.pdbx_strand_id
1 'polypeptide(L)'
;MAPYNLSEKEYRVALKAALVIDAVRDALDAMTGIAARLIDRELTTEAVNILTYVRSNPDVHHETFDYADEMYMVLEETLCPRVMQDAREFILSKTLRTMANYIDTIEAAD
;
A
#
# COMPACT_ATOMS: atom_id res chain seq x y z
N MET A 1 -6.57 14.13 11.73
CA MET A 1 -7.58 13.06 11.60
C MET A 1 -7.06 12.16 10.50
N ALA A 2 -6.66 10.92 10.79
CA ALA A 2 -6.03 10.07 9.78
C ALA A 2 -7.07 9.81 8.66
N PRO A 3 -6.71 10.00 7.37
CA PRO A 3 -7.64 9.88 6.24
C PRO A 3 -8.24 8.48 6.10
N TYR A 4 -7.61 7.47 6.69
CA TYR A 4 -7.96 6.06 6.52
C TYR A 4 -8.68 5.47 7.74
N ASN A 5 -10.00 5.65 7.84
CA ASN A 5 -10.81 5.12 8.94
C ASN A 5 -11.58 3.82 8.63
N LEU A 6 -11.47 3.29 7.40
CA LEU A 6 -12.08 2.01 7.07
C LEU A 6 -11.28 0.83 7.63
N SER A 7 -11.95 -0.31 7.78
CA SER A 7 -11.33 -1.60 8.07
C SER A 7 -10.51 -2.11 6.89
N GLU A 8 -9.58 -3.05 7.14
CA GLU A 8 -8.78 -3.67 6.07
C GLU A 8 -9.67 -4.35 5.02
N LYS A 9 -10.74 -5.01 5.48
CA LYS A 9 -11.73 -5.66 4.62
C LYS A 9 -12.41 -4.68 3.68
N GLU A 10 -12.81 -3.51 4.19
CA GLU A 10 -13.42 -2.46 3.37
C GLU A 10 -12.45 -1.91 2.32
N TYR A 11 -11.18 -1.71 2.65
CA TYR A 11 -10.19 -1.31 1.65
C TYR A 11 -9.94 -2.39 0.60
N ARG A 12 -9.92 -3.67 0.97
CA ARG A 12 -9.79 -4.77 0.00
C ARG A 12 -10.99 -4.81 -0.96
N VAL A 13 -12.19 -4.53 -0.47
CA VAL A 13 -13.39 -4.37 -1.31
C VAL A 13 -13.25 -3.16 -2.23
N ALA A 14 -12.83 -2.02 -1.70
CA ALA A 14 -12.61 -0.80 -2.48
C ALA A 14 -11.56 -1.00 -3.59
N LEU A 15 -10.43 -1.65 -3.27
CA LEU A 15 -9.39 -2.00 -4.23
C LEU A 15 -9.94 -2.88 -5.37
N LYS A 16 -10.71 -3.92 -5.03
CA LYS A 16 -11.33 -4.80 -6.03
C LYS A 16 -12.31 -4.03 -6.92
N ALA A 17 -13.12 -3.15 -6.35
CA ALA A 17 -14.04 -2.31 -7.10
C ALA A 17 -13.30 -1.36 -8.04
N ALA A 18 -12.26 -0.68 -7.54
CA ALA A 18 -11.43 0.24 -8.32
C ALA A 18 -10.77 -0.45 -9.52
N LEU A 19 -10.27 -1.67 -9.34
CA LEU A 19 -9.67 -2.48 -10.42
C LEU A 19 -10.68 -2.93 -11.49
N VAL A 20 -11.96 -3.07 -11.14
CA VAL A 20 -13.01 -3.45 -12.10
C VAL A 20 -13.37 -2.29 -13.02
N ILE A 21 -13.28 -1.05 -12.51
CA ILE A 21 -13.62 0.17 -13.26
C ILE A 21 -12.39 0.94 -13.77
N ASP A 22 -11.20 0.34 -13.66
CA ASP A 22 -9.90 0.95 -14.00
C ASP A 22 -9.63 2.31 -13.32
N ALA A 23 -10.15 2.50 -12.11
CA ALA A 23 -9.91 3.68 -11.29
C ALA A 23 -8.56 3.59 -10.56
N VAL A 24 -7.47 3.87 -11.29
CA VAL A 24 -6.08 3.74 -10.81
C VAL A 24 -5.86 4.48 -9.48
N ARG A 25 -6.34 5.73 -9.40
CA ARG A 25 -6.19 6.59 -8.22
C ARG A 25 -6.85 6.01 -6.98
N ASP A 26 -8.09 5.54 -7.10
CA ASP A 26 -8.83 4.93 -6.00
C ASP A 26 -8.19 3.59 -5.58
N ALA A 27 -7.60 2.85 -6.53
CA ALA A 27 -6.86 1.63 -6.22
C ALA A 27 -5.59 1.94 -5.40
N LEU A 28 -4.83 2.97 -5.75
CA LEU A 28 -3.64 3.40 -5.00
C LEU A 28 -4.00 3.93 -3.61
N ASP A 29 -5.13 4.63 -3.50
CA ASP A 29 -5.67 5.09 -2.23
C ASP A 29 -6.05 3.92 -1.31
N ALA A 30 -6.80 2.95 -1.84
CA ALA A 30 -7.15 1.74 -1.10
C ALA A 30 -5.90 0.92 -0.70
N MET A 31 -4.89 0.82 -1.56
CA MET A 31 -3.60 0.18 -1.23
C MET A 31 -2.91 0.88 -0.04
N THR A 32 -2.95 2.21 0.00
CA THR A 32 -2.39 3.00 1.10
C THR A 32 -3.12 2.74 2.41
N GLY A 33 -4.47 2.68 2.36
CA GLY A 33 -5.29 2.30 3.50
C GLY A 33 -5.01 0.88 4.02
N ILE A 34 -4.78 -0.09 3.12
CA ILE A 34 -4.38 -1.45 3.49
C ILE A 34 -3.00 -1.43 4.15
N ALA A 35 -2.02 -0.72 3.59
CA ALA A 35 -0.69 -0.62 4.17
C ALA A 35 -0.74 -0.06 5.61
N ALA A 36 -1.57 0.94 5.87
CA ALA A 36 -1.79 1.45 7.23
C ALA A 36 -2.27 0.34 8.20
N ARG A 37 -3.22 -0.50 7.77
CA ARG A 37 -3.73 -1.63 8.58
C ARG A 37 -2.70 -2.74 8.76
N LEU A 38 -1.83 -2.96 7.79
CA LEU A 38 -0.73 -3.91 7.93
C LEU A 38 0.32 -3.41 8.93
N ILE A 39 0.60 -2.11 8.98
CA ILE A 39 1.45 -1.50 10.02
C ILE A 39 0.84 -1.71 11.41
N ASP A 40 -0.47 -1.47 11.57
CA ASP A 40 -1.19 -1.71 12.83
C ASP A 40 -1.07 -3.17 13.30
N ARG A 41 -0.86 -4.11 12.37
CA ARG A 41 -0.69 -5.56 12.61
C ARG A 41 0.77 -6.01 12.66
N GLU A 42 1.72 -5.07 12.67
CA GLU A 42 3.17 -5.33 12.65
C GLU A 42 3.67 -6.08 11.39
N LEU A 43 2.86 -6.13 10.32
CA LEU A 43 3.22 -6.68 9.00
C LEU A 43 3.95 -5.62 8.16
N THR A 44 5.08 -5.16 8.68
CA THR A 44 5.79 -3.98 8.15
C THR A 44 6.46 -4.23 6.80
N THR A 45 6.89 -5.45 6.50
CA THR A 45 7.53 -5.79 5.21
C THR A 45 6.53 -5.64 4.06
N GLU A 46 5.34 -6.19 4.24
CA GLU A 46 4.23 -6.09 3.31
C GLU A 46 3.78 -4.64 3.13
N ALA A 47 3.69 -3.89 4.25
CA ALA A 47 3.36 -2.47 4.21
C ALA A 47 4.39 -1.68 3.39
N VAL A 48 5.69 -1.86 3.63
CA VAL A 48 6.74 -1.15 2.86
C VAL A 48 6.66 -1.50 1.37
N ASN A 49 6.43 -2.77 1.01
CA ASN A 49 6.28 -3.17 -0.39
C ASN A 49 5.15 -2.39 -1.08
N ILE A 50 4.00 -2.27 -0.42
CA ILE A 50 2.83 -1.55 -0.93
C ILE A 50 3.11 -0.04 -1.01
N LEU A 51 3.65 0.56 0.05
CA LEU A 51 3.93 2.00 0.09
C LEU A 51 5.01 2.40 -0.93
N THR A 52 6.01 1.56 -1.13
CA THR A 52 7.03 1.78 -2.18
C THR A 52 6.38 1.81 -3.56
N TYR A 53 5.44 0.90 -3.82
CA TYR A 53 4.71 0.85 -5.08
C TYR A 53 3.85 2.10 -5.29
N VAL A 54 3.05 2.48 -4.29
CA VAL A 54 2.16 3.64 -4.37
C VAL A 54 2.95 4.92 -4.64
N ARG A 55 4.02 5.18 -3.87
CA ARG A 55 4.87 6.38 -4.02
C ARG A 55 5.60 6.44 -5.36
N SER A 56 5.87 5.29 -5.96
CA SER A 56 6.56 5.22 -7.26
C SER A 56 5.59 5.34 -8.46
N ASN A 57 4.28 5.39 -8.21
CA ASN A 57 3.29 5.45 -9.27
C ASN A 57 2.99 6.91 -9.67
N PRO A 58 3.10 7.30 -10.96
CA PRO A 58 2.91 8.69 -11.39
C PRO A 58 1.45 9.17 -11.29
N ASP A 59 0.48 8.26 -11.22
CA ASP A 59 -0.94 8.59 -11.21
C ASP A 59 -1.51 8.78 -9.79
N VAL A 60 -0.69 8.61 -8.75
CA VAL A 60 -1.09 8.77 -7.35
C VAL A 60 -1.58 10.19 -7.06
N HIS A 61 -2.67 10.32 -6.28
CA HIS A 61 -3.11 11.62 -5.80
C HIS A 61 -2.12 12.21 -4.81
N HIS A 62 -1.98 13.54 -4.80
CA HIS A 62 -1.09 14.23 -3.85
C HIS A 62 -1.35 13.85 -2.40
N GLU A 63 -2.62 13.83 -1.96
CA GLU A 63 -2.97 13.47 -0.58
C GLU A 63 -2.61 12.01 -0.24
N THR A 64 -2.87 11.08 -1.17
CA THR A 64 -2.48 9.68 -1.04
C THR A 64 -0.95 9.52 -1.00
N PHE A 65 -0.23 10.27 -1.84
CA PHE A 65 1.23 10.26 -1.86
C PHE A 65 1.79 10.78 -0.54
N ASP A 66 1.35 11.94 -0.07
CA ASP A 66 1.85 12.57 1.16
C ASP A 66 1.66 11.62 2.35
N TYR A 67 0.48 11.01 2.47
CA TYR A 67 0.23 10.06 3.54
C TYR A 67 1.04 8.76 3.41
N ALA A 68 1.19 8.23 2.19
CA ALA A 68 2.04 7.07 1.95
C ALA A 68 3.52 7.38 2.24
N ASP A 69 3.97 8.59 1.95
CA ASP A 69 5.32 9.10 2.19
C ASP A 69 5.61 9.23 3.69
N GLU A 70 4.69 9.83 4.45
CA GLU A 70 4.77 9.92 5.91
C GLU A 70 4.94 8.54 6.57
N MET A 71 4.10 7.57 6.22
CA MET A 71 4.21 6.21 6.76
C MET A 71 5.50 5.53 6.30
N TYR A 72 5.92 5.74 5.05
CA TYR A 72 7.16 5.18 4.54
C TYR A 72 8.38 5.71 5.28
N MET A 73 8.44 7.02 5.56
CA MET A 73 9.54 7.63 6.30
C MET A 73 9.66 7.04 7.72
N VAL A 74 8.52 6.86 8.42
CA VAL A 74 8.52 6.21 9.74
C VAL A 74 9.06 4.78 9.67
N LEU A 75 8.70 4.02 8.62
CA LEU A 75 9.23 2.68 8.41
C LEU A 75 10.71 2.69 8.01
N GLU A 76 11.17 3.66 7.22
CA GLU A 76 12.57 3.81 6.83
C GLU A 76 13.49 4.10 8.02
N GLU A 77 13.00 4.86 9.02
CA GLU A 77 13.73 5.15 10.25
C GLU A 77 13.82 3.94 11.21
N THR A 78 12.87 3.01 11.12
CA THR A 78 12.71 1.92 12.10
C THR A 78 13.14 0.55 11.59
N LEU A 79 13.04 0.31 10.27
CA LEU A 79 13.37 -0.97 9.66
C LEU A 79 14.83 -1.05 9.21
N CYS A 80 15.30 -2.28 9.05
CA CYS A 80 16.62 -2.52 8.46
C CYS A 80 16.67 -1.96 7.03
N PRO A 81 17.74 -1.21 6.64
CA PRO A 81 17.88 -0.67 5.29
C PRO A 81 17.76 -1.72 4.17
N ARG A 82 18.09 -2.98 4.47
CA ARG A 82 17.94 -4.09 3.52
C ARG A 82 16.47 -4.33 3.15
N VAL A 83 15.55 -4.22 4.10
CA VAL A 83 14.10 -4.38 3.85
C VAL A 83 13.60 -3.28 2.90
N MET A 84 14.07 -2.05 3.08
CA MET A 84 13.72 -0.92 2.22
C MET A 84 14.26 -1.11 0.79
N GLN A 85 15.49 -1.65 0.66
CA GLN A 85 16.07 -1.99 -0.64
C GLN A 85 15.29 -3.11 -1.33
N ASP A 86 14.99 -4.18 -0.60
CA ASP A 86 14.25 -5.33 -1.13
C ASP A 86 12.85 -4.89 -1.64
N ALA A 87 12.19 -3.95 -0.95
CA ALA A 87 10.92 -3.39 -1.41
C ALA A 87 11.04 -2.59 -2.70
N ARG A 88 12.12 -1.80 -2.87
CA ARG A 88 12.40 -1.07 -4.12
C ARG A 88 12.62 -2.04 -5.28
N GLU A 89 13.36 -3.13 -5.05
CA GLU A 89 13.58 -4.17 -6.04
C GLU A 89 12.30 -4.95 -6.37
N PHE A 90 11.48 -5.23 -5.34
CA PHE A 90 10.22 -5.97 -5.46
C PHE A 90 9.25 -5.30 -6.43
N ILE A 91 9.14 -3.97 -6.41
CA ILE A 91 8.14 -3.24 -7.19
C ILE A 91 8.49 -3.07 -8.68
N LEU A 92 9.75 -3.22 -9.10
CA LEU A 92 10.24 -2.88 -10.44
C LEU A 92 9.50 -3.59 -11.59
N SER A 93 8.90 -4.76 -11.32
CA SER A 93 8.18 -5.57 -12.31
C SER A 93 6.67 -5.67 -12.03
N LYS A 94 6.16 -4.86 -11.09
CA LYS A 94 4.78 -4.99 -10.63
C LYS A 94 3.87 -4.03 -11.37
N THR A 95 2.80 -4.57 -11.91
CA THR A 95 1.65 -3.77 -12.36
C THR A 95 0.67 -3.56 -11.20
N LEU A 96 -0.29 -2.65 -11.36
CA LEU A 96 -1.36 -2.43 -10.38
C LEU A 96 -2.09 -3.75 -10.05
N ARG A 97 -2.38 -4.55 -11.08
CA ARG A 97 -3.01 -5.87 -10.92
C ARG A 97 -2.11 -6.87 -10.22
N THR A 98 -0.81 -6.86 -10.50
CA THR A 98 0.14 -7.75 -9.81
C THR A 98 0.26 -7.40 -8.33
N MET A 99 0.24 -6.11 -7.99
CA MET A 99 0.23 -5.65 -6.59
C MET A 99 -1.06 -6.02 -5.88
N ALA A 100 -2.21 -5.86 -6.55
CA ALA A 100 -3.48 -6.28 -5.98
C ALA A 100 -3.53 -7.79 -5.70
N ASN A 101 -3.03 -8.61 -6.63
CA ASN A 101 -2.92 -10.05 -6.43
C ASN A 101 -1.98 -10.40 -5.27
N TYR A 102 -0.86 -9.68 -5.12
CA TYR A 102 0.04 -9.83 -3.97
C TYR A 102 -0.68 -9.51 -2.65
N ILE A 103 -1.45 -8.42 -2.60
CA ILE A 103 -2.24 -8.05 -1.43
C ILE A 103 -3.24 -9.16 -1.05
N ASP A 104 -3.89 -9.77 -2.04
CA ASP A 104 -4.81 -10.89 -1.81
C ASP A 104 -4.12 -12.15 -1.22
N THR A 105 -2.79 -12.28 -1.31
CA THR A 105 -2.04 -13.36 -0.66
C THR A 105 -1.72 -13.10 0.81
N ILE A 106 -1.84 -11.84 1.26
CA ILE A 106 -1.63 -11.46 2.66
C ILE A 106 -2.91 -11.80 3.42
N GLU A 107 -2.78 -12.61 4.48
CA GLU A 107 -3.91 -13.02 5.32
C GLU A 107 -4.65 -11.80 5.87
N ALA A 108 -5.95 -11.70 5.59
CA ALA A 108 -6.79 -10.62 6.07
C ALA A 108 -7.13 -10.84 7.55
N ALA A 109 -7.10 -9.77 8.35
CA ALA A 109 -7.72 -9.79 9.67
C ALA A 109 -9.24 -9.57 9.53
N ASP A 110 -10.03 -10.30 10.31
CA ASP A 110 -11.50 -10.18 10.37
C ASP A 110 -11.97 -8.84 10.92
#